data_AF-A0A2V6FYU1-F1
#
_entry.id   AF-A0A2V6FYU1-F1
#
_cell.length_a   1.000
_cell.length_b   1.000
_cell.length_c   1.000
_cell.angle_alpha   90.00
_cell.angle_beta   90.00
_cell.angle_gamma   90.00
#
_symmetry.space_group_name_H-M   'P 1'
#
loop_
_entity.id
_entity.type
_entity.pdbx_description
1 polymer ?
#
loop_
_entity_poly.entity_id
_entity_poly.type
_entity_poly.pdbx_seq_one_letter_code
_entity_poly.pdbx_strand_id
1 'polypeptide(L)'
;NTTLLCYAPTVSYFEERNKDQAYIRHDIEKYNQRWPIRHDEIEGDIHLQEKVSGQQYLANFKLNFYAESPPRAIWTKGQFEIDLEIAIVDGVPKITAIREKMLHQHKGKPTANANQNTPRKSFPVGIAIQGKPGFVRSPYAPAKGEIDIRRYRKGSEIKCPFTGKTFVAP
;
A
#
# COMPACT_ATOMS: atom_id res chain seq x y z
N ASN A 1 -20.11 6.78 -3.37
CA ASN A 1 -18.96 5.87 -3.54
C ASN A 1 -18.45 6.04 -4.97
N THR A 2 -17.50 6.97 -5.17
CA THR A 2 -17.00 7.38 -6.50
C THR A 2 -16.28 6.24 -7.24
N THR A 3 -15.78 5.25 -6.51
CA THR A 3 -15.12 4.05 -7.06
C THR A 3 -15.99 3.25 -8.03
N LEU A 4 -17.33 3.23 -7.82
CA LEU A 4 -18.24 2.52 -8.73
C LEU A 4 -18.31 3.13 -10.13
N LEU A 5 -17.98 4.43 -10.26
CA LEU A 5 -17.95 5.10 -11.56
C LEU A 5 -16.83 4.57 -12.47
N CYS A 6 -15.82 3.90 -11.90
CA CYS A 6 -14.73 3.30 -12.65
C CYS A 6 -15.10 1.94 -13.26
N TYR A 7 -16.17 1.29 -12.81
CA TYR A 7 -16.58 -0.04 -13.30
C TYR A 7 -17.61 0.05 -14.43
N ALA A 8 -17.51 -0.87 -15.39
CA ALA A 8 -18.56 -1.11 -16.37
C ALA A 8 -19.86 -1.60 -15.69
N PRO A 9 -21.01 -1.58 -16.38
CA PRO A 9 -22.27 -2.08 -15.82
C PRO A 9 -22.20 -3.56 -15.38
N THR A 10 -21.43 -4.36 -16.12
CA THR A 10 -21.12 -5.75 -15.79
C THR A 10 -19.61 -5.98 -15.87
N VAL A 11 -19.06 -6.71 -14.89
CA VAL A 11 -17.63 -6.88 -14.71
C VAL A 11 -17.30 -8.35 -14.46
N SER A 12 -16.19 -8.82 -15.01
CA SER A 12 -15.54 -10.05 -14.53
C SER A 12 -14.72 -9.68 -13.28
N TYR A 13 -15.32 -9.85 -12.11
CA TYR A 13 -14.82 -9.37 -10.84
C TYR A 13 -14.13 -10.52 -10.09
N PHE A 14 -12.81 -10.47 -10.05
CA PHE A 14 -11.93 -11.56 -9.61
C PHE A 14 -12.18 -12.83 -10.43
N GLU A 15 -12.48 -13.96 -9.78
CA GLU A 15 -12.79 -15.23 -10.44
C GLU A 15 -14.25 -15.30 -10.95
N GLU A 16 -15.11 -14.38 -10.51
CA GLU A 16 -16.53 -14.44 -10.82
C GLU A 16 -16.92 -13.53 -11.99
N ARG A 17 -17.62 -14.08 -12.98
CA ARG A 17 -18.08 -13.34 -14.16
C ARG A 17 -19.42 -12.64 -13.93
N ASN A 18 -19.71 -11.64 -14.75
CA ASN A 18 -21.02 -10.97 -14.87
C ASN A 18 -21.53 -10.33 -13.56
N LYS A 19 -20.66 -9.70 -12.78
CA LYS A 19 -21.05 -8.97 -11.57
C LYS A 19 -21.49 -7.56 -11.90
N ASP A 20 -22.63 -7.18 -11.35
CA ASP A 20 -23.18 -5.83 -11.50
C ASP A 20 -22.59 -4.87 -10.44
N GLN A 21 -22.89 -3.59 -10.61
CA GLN A 21 -22.43 -2.56 -9.67
C GLN A 21 -23.03 -2.69 -8.28
N ALA A 22 -24.17 -3.38 -8.11
CA ALA A 22 -24.78 -3.60 -6.81
C ALA A 22 -24.01 -4.62 -5.98
N TYR A 23 -23.62 -5.72 -6.61
CA TYR A 23 -22.73 -6.73 -6.04
C TYR A 23 -21.39 -6.11 -5.65
N ILE A 24 -20.74 -5.38 -6.57
CA ILE A 24 -19.43 -4.76 -6.32
C ILE A 24 -19.51 -3.76 -5.15
N ARG A 25 -20.58 -2.94 -5.10
CA ARG A 25 -20.80 -2.02 -3.97
C ARG A 25 -20.88 -2.76 -2.65
N HIS A 26 -21.70 -3.81 -2.58
CA HIS A 26 -21.88 -4.59 -1.37
C HIS A 26 -20.58 -5.26 -0.92
N ASP A 27 -19.80 -5.79 -1.88
CA ASP A 27 -18.50 -6.40 -1.60
C ASP A 27 -17.49 -5.37 -1.04
N ILE A 28 -17.38 -4.19 -1.66
CA ILE A 28 -16.54 -3.09 -1.18
C ILE A 28 -16.96 -2.67 0.25
N GLU A 29 -18.26 -2.54 0.51
CA GLU A 29 -18.78 -2.17 1.83
C GLU A 29 -18.44 -3.23 2.88
N LYS A 30 -18.64 -4.51 2.55
CA LYS A 30 -18.29 -5.64 3.44
C LYS A 30 -16.79 -5.70 3.71
N TYR A 31 -15.97 -5.46 2.70
CA TYR A 31 -14.51 -5.40 2.84
C TYR A 31 -14.10 -4.23 3.75
N ASN A 32 -14.65 -3.03 3.54
CA ASN A 32 -14.38 -1.86 4.36
C ASN A 32 -14.82 -2.04 5.83
N GLN A 33 -15.96 -2.70 6.07
CA GLN A 33 -16.41 -3.04 7.42
C GLN A 33 -15.47 -4.05 8.10
N ARG A 34 -14.95 -5.02 7.34
CA ARG A 34 -14.01 -6.01 7.86
C ARG A 34 -12.65 -5.39 8.17
N TRP A 35 -12.18 -4.50 7.30
CA TRP A 35 -10.85 -3.90 7.31
C TRP A 35 -10.95 -2.37 7.28
N PRO A 36 -11.26 -1.72 8.42
CA PRO A 36 -11.45 -0.28 8.49
C PRO A 36 -10.16 0.53 8.28
N ILE A 37 -8.99 -0.03 8.58
CA ILE A 37 -7.69 0.60 8.34
C ILE A 37 -7.05 -0.10 7.15
N ARG A 38 -6.70 0.67 6.12
CA ARG A 38 -6.10 0.15 4.88
C ARG A 38 -5.07 1.10 4.29
N HIS A 39 -4.02 0.53 3.75
CA HIS A 39 -3.01 1.23 2.98
C HIS A 39 -2.60 0.37 1.80
N ASP A 40 -2.75 0.94 0.60
CA ASP A 40 -2.43 0.30 -0.65
C ASP A 40 -1.37 1.15 -1.37
N GLU A 41 -0.35 0.51 -1.91
CA GLU A 41 0.76 1.16 -2.62
C GLU A 41 1.10 0.37 -3.87
N ILE A 42 1.04 1.02 -5.04
CA ILE A 42 1.48 0.42 -6.30
C ILE A 42 3.01 0.40 -6.30
N GLU A 43 3.58 -0.78 -6.52
CA GLU A 43 5.02 -0.95 -6.66
C GLU A 43 5.44 -0.74 -8.12
N GLY A 44 6.28 0.26 -8.35
CA GLY A 44 6.84 0.55 -9.67
C GLY A 44 5.82 1.15 -10.64
N ASP A 45 6.04 0.92 -11.92
CA ASP A 45 5.21 1.46 -13.00
C ASP A 45 4.01 0.55 -13.30
N ILE A 46 2.94 1.17 -13.78
CA ILE A 46 1.79 0.45 -14.34
C ILE A 46 2.09 0.10 -15.79
N HIS A 47 2.14 -1.19 -16.11
CA HIS A 47 2.33 -1.65 -17.47
C HIS A 47 0.99 -1.62 -18.20
N LEU A 48 0.82 -0.64 -19.08
CA LEU A 48 -0.39 -0.49 -19.90
C LEU A 48 -0.14 -1.04 -21.31
N GLN A 49 -0.96 -1.99 -21.74
CA GLN A 49 -0.96 -2.54 -23.09
C GLN A 49 -2.28 -2.20 -23.78
N GLU A 50 -2.21 -1.59 -24.96
CA GLU A 50 -3.36 -1.44 -25.84
C GLU A 50 -3.68 -2.78 -26.52
N LYS A 51 -4.92 -3.24 -26.39
CA LYS A 51 -5.42 -4.50 -26.98
C LYS A 51 -6.18 -4.25 -28.27
N VAL A 52 -7.02 -3.22 -28.27
CA VAL A 52 -7.76 -2.72 -29.44
C VAL A 52 -7.60 -1.22 -29.45
N SER A 53 -7.14 -0.68 -30.58
CA SER A 53 -6.69 0.71 -30.61
C SER A 53 -7.79 1.69 -30.21
N GLY A 54 -7.49 2.54 -29.22
CA GLY A 54 -8.42 3.52 -28.68
C GLY A 54 -9.62 2.94 -27.92
N GLN A 55 -9.73 1.61 -27.77
CA GLN A 55 -10.95 0.97 -27.28
C GLN A 55 -10.73 0.04 -26.09
N GLN A 56 -9.65 -0.74 -26.08
CA GLN A 56 -9.41 -1.74 -25.05
C GLN A 56 -7.96 -1.75 -24.60
N TYR A 57 -7.76 -1.88 -23.29
CA TYR A 57 -6.46 -1.87 -22.66
C TYR A 57 -6.38 -2.95 -21.59
N LEU A 58 -5.16 -3.43 -21.35
CA LEU A 58 -4.80 -4.27 -20.22
C LEU A 58 -3.78 -3.50 -19.38
N ALA A 59 -4.07 -3.25 -18.11
CA ALA A 59 -3.12 -2.71 -17.16
C ALA A 59 -2.67 -3.81 -16.19
N ASN A 60 -1.36 -3.98 -16.03
CA ASN A 60 -0.76 -4.89 -15.05
C ASN A 60 0.14 -4.11 -14.10
N PHE A 61 0.01 -4.37 -12.80
CA PHE A 61 0.86 -3.78 -11.77
C PHE A 61 0.88 -4.62 -10.50
N LYS A 62 1.88 -4.37 -9.64
CA LYS A 62 1.94 -4.96 -8.31
C LYS A 62 1.39 -4.00 -7.28
N LEU A 63 0.57 -4.51 -6.37
CA LEU A 63 -0.03 -3.75 -5.29
C LEU A 63 0.40 -4.31 -3.94
N ASN A 64 1.16 -3.54 -3.18
CA ASN A 64 1.39 -3.80 -1.76
C ASN A 64 0.14 -3.38 -0.98
N PHE A 65 -0.37 -4.27 -0.12
CA PHE A 65 -1.52 -3.96 0.73
C PHE A 65 -1.22 -4.19 2.21
N TYR A 66 -1.81 -3.35 3.04
CA TYR A 66 -1.93 -3.53 4.48
C TYR A 66 -3.38 -3.29 4.87
N ALA A 67 -3.94 -4.18 5.68
CA ALA A 67 -5.29 -4.06 6.21
C ALA A 67 -5.33 -4.49 7.69
N GLU A 68 -6.01 -3.71 8.51
CA GLU A 68 -6.15 -3.95 9.95
C GLU A 68 -7.60 -3.81 10.40
N SER A 69 -7.99 -4.69 11.32
CA SER A 69 -9.28 -4.70 11.99
C SER A 69 -9.06 -4.59 13.50
N PRO A 70 -8.96 -3.37 14.05
CA PRO A 70 -8.88 -3.13 15.49
C PRO A 70 -9.97 -3.86 16.30
N PRO A 71 -11.26 -3.85 15.92
CA PRO A 71 -12.30 -4.54 16.72
C PRO A 71 -12.13 -6.06 16.74
N ARG A 72 -11.41 -6.63 15.76
CA ARG A 72 -11.13 -8.07 15.69
C ARG A 72 -9.72 -8.43 16.17
N ALA A 73 -8.91 -7.43 16.54
CA ALA A 73 -7.49 -7.59 16.86
C ALA A 73 -6.74 -8.47 15.84
N ILE A 74 -6.88 -8.14 14.55
CA ILE A 74 -6.16 -8.82 13.46
C ILE A 74 -5.63 -7.82 12.44
N TRP A 75 -4.51 -8.16 11.81
CA TRP A 75 -3.98 -7.48 10.63
C TRP A 75 -3.60 -8.50 9.55
N THR A 76 -3.58 -8.05 8.30
CA THR A 76 -3.07 -8.76 7.14
C THR A 76 -2.28 -7.80 6.27
N LYS A 77 -1.21 -8.27 5.64
CA LYS A 77 -0.46 -7.54 4.64
C LYS A 77 0.08 -8.47 3.58
N GLY A 78 0.45 -7.93 2.44
CA GLY A 78 1.00 -8.74 1.37
C GLY A 78 1.17 -7.95 0.10
N GLN A 79 1.25 -8.69 -1.00
CA GLN A 79 1.34 -8.12 -2.34
C GLN A 79 0.47 -8.92 -3.30
N PHE A 80 -0.24 -8.20 -4.14
CA PHE A 80 -0.96 -8.74 -5.29
C PHE A 80 -0.25 -8.38 -6.59
N GLU A 81 -0.35 -9.26 -7.57
CA GLU A 81 -0.25 -8.92 -8.99
C GLU A 81 -1.69 -8.68 -9.48
N ILE A 82 -1.94 -7.49 -10.02
CA ILE A 82 -3.26 -7.03 -10.46
C ILE A 82 -3.29 -6.95 -11.98
N ASP A 83 -4.31 -7.54 -12.59
CA ASP A 83 -4.64 -7.35 -14.00
C ASP A 83 -6.00 -6.65 -14.13
N LEU A 84 -6.03 -5.51 -14.81
CA LEU A 84 -7.24 -4.78 -15.14
C LEU A 84 -7.47 -4.80 -16.66
N GLU A 85 -8.60 -5.35 -17.08
CA GLU A 85 -9.10 -5.14 -18.44
C GLU A 85 -9.99 -3.89 -18.43
N ILE A 86 -9.70 -2.97 -19.35
CA ILE A 86 -10.33 -1.65 -19.43
C ILE A 86 -10.89 -1.47 -20.84
N ALA A 87 -12.14 -1.02 -20.93
CA ALA A 87 -12.76 -0.62 -22.19
C ALA A 87 -13.14 0.87 -22.16
N ILE A 88 -13.03 1.55 -23.29
CA ILE A 88 -13.57 2.90 -23.47
C ILE A 88 -15.05 2.78 -23.81
N VAL A 89 -15.92 3.22 -22.89
CA VAL A 89 -17.37 3.23 -23.06
C VAL A 89 -17.82 4.68 -23.05
N ASP A 90 -18.39 5.15 -24.15
CA ASP A 90 -18.82 6.54 -24.34
C ASP A 90 -17.71 7.56 -24.03
N GLY A 91 -16.48 7.25 -24.44
CA GLY A 91 -15.30 8.10 -24.21
C GLY A 91 -14.72 8.03 -22.79
N VAL A 92 -15.29 7.20 -21.90
CA VAL A 92 -14.84 7.04 -20.51
C VAL A 92 -14.21 5.66 -20.31
N PRO A 93 -13.00 5.55 -19.74
CA PRO A 93 -12.43 4.26 -19.40
C PRO A 93 -13.22 3.59 -18.27
N LYS A 94 -13.58 2.32 -18.49
CA LYS A 94 -14.31 1.48 -17.55
C LYS A 94 -13.58 0.16 -17.35
N ILE A 95 -13.45 -0.26 -16.10
CA ILE A 95 -12.94 -1.58 -15.73
C ILE A 95 -14.00 -2.62 -16.11
N THR A 96 -13.66 -3.49 -17.05
CA THR A 96 -14.50 -4.62 -17.51
C THR A 96 -14.09 -5.94 -16.89
N ALA A 97 -12.83 -6.06 -16.45
CA ALA A 97 -12.38 -7.15 -15.60
C ALA A 97 -11.32 -6.68 -14.61
N ILE A 98 -11.32 -7.29 -13.43
CA ILE A 98 -10.25 -7.16 -12.43
C ILE A 98 -9.88 -8.56 -11.96
N ARG A 99 -8.60 -8.91 -12.01
CA ARG A 99 -8.07 -10.15 -11.45
C ARG A 99 -6.97 -9.82 -10.46
N GLU A 100 -6.91 -10.59 -9.38
CA GLU A 100 -5.90 -10.46 -8.35
C GLU A 100 -5.22 -11.80 -8.14
N LYS A 101 -3.89 -11.79 -8.14
CA LYS A 101 -3.08 -12.95 -7.80
C LYS A 101 -2.24 -12.63 -6.59
N MET A 102 -2.52 -13.31 -5.48
CA MET A 102 -1.76 -13.16 -4.24
C MET A 102 -0.33 -13.66 -4.47
N LEU A 103 0.66 -12.77 -4.38
CA LEU A 103 2.07 -13.13 -4.48
C LEU A 103 2.61 -13.60 -3.13
N HIS A 104 2.34 -12.83 -2.07
CA HIS A 104 2.69 -13.19 -0.70
C HIS A 104 1.75 -12.56 0.30
N GLN A 105 1.50 -13.24 1.42
CA GLN A 105 0.61 -12.76 2.48
C GLN A 105 1.15 -13.11 3.87
N HIS A 106 1.05 -12.15 4.77
CA HIS A 106 1.28 -12.32 6.20
C HIS A 106 0.06 -11.85 6.98
N LYS A 107 -0.28 -12.58 8.05
CA LYS A 107 -1.38 -12.25 8.95
C LYS A 107 -0.87 -12.28 10.38
N GLY A 108 -1.52 -11.54 11.26
CA GLY A 108 -1.22 -11.59 12.69
C GLY A 108 -2.32 -10.99 13.55
N LYS A 109 -2.12 -11.09 14.86
CA LYS A 109 -2.91 -10.39 15.88
C LYS A 109 -2.02 -9.30 16.49
N PRO A 110 -2.53 -8.08 16.78
CA PRO A 110 -1.84 -7.16 17.65
C PRO A 110 -1.78 -7.82 19.04
N THR A 111 -0.60 -8.28 19.46
CA THR A 111 -0.42 -8.66 20.85
C THR A 111 -0.42 -7.37 21.67
N ALA A 112 -1.26 -7.29 22.70
CA ALA A 112 -1.31 -6.16 23.64
C ALA A 112 0.01 -5.93 24.41
N ASN A 113 1.01 -6.80 24.18
CA ASN A 113 2.39 -6.70 24.67
C ASN A 113 3.40 -6.99 23.54
N ALA A 114 3.26 -6.38 22.37
CA ALA A 114 4.32 -6.38 21.37
C ALA A 114 5.42 -5.37 21.73
N ASN A 115 6.24 -5.75 22.71
CA ASN A 115 7.63 -5.33 22.69
C ASN A 115 8.20 -5.74 21.31
N GLN A 116 8.80 -4.78 20.63
CA GLN A 116 9.26 -4.82 19.24
C GLN A 116 10.10 -6.09 18.97
N ASN A 117 9.54 -7.16 18.39
CA ASN A 117 10.35 -8.30 17.95
C ASN A 117 9.71 -9.19 16.86
N THR A 118 9.16 -8.58 15.82
CA THR A 118 9.38 -9.14 14.47
C THR A 118 10.67 -8.48 13.98
N PRO A 119 11.55 -9.14 13.20
CA PRO A 119 12.59 -8.43 12.49
C PRO A 119 11.91 -7.60 11.39
N ARG A 120 11.28 -6.47 11.78
CA ARG A 120 11.43 -5.22 11.04
C ARG A 120 12.91 -5.20 10.70
N LYS A 121 13.30 -4.97 9.44
CA LYS A 121 14.70 -4.61 9.16
C LYS A 121 15.07 -3.58 10.22
N SER A 122 15.93 -3.97 11.16
CA SER A 122 16.23 -3.17 12.33
C SER A 122 17.05 -2.02 11.79
N PHE A 123 16.34 -0.99 11.35
CA PHE A 123 16.97 0.20 10.83
C PHE A 123 17.73 0.79 12.01
N PRO A 124 19.02 1.10 11.85
CA PRO A 124 19.83 1.61 12.94
C PRO A 124 19.22 2.92 13.44
N VAL A 125 19.31 3.13 14.75
CA VAL A 125 18.82 4.37 15.37
C VAL A 125 19.75 5.52 15.02
N GLY A 126 19.18 6.69 14.70
CA GLY A 126 19.92 7.91 14.45
C GLY A 126 20.82 8.28 15.64
N ILE A 127 22.02 8.76 15.34
CA ILE A 127 23.00 9.14 16.37
C ILE A 127 22.61 10.52 16.90
N ALA A 128 22.12 10.60 18.13
CA ALA A 128 21.78 11.87 18.78
C ALA A 128 23.03 12.75 18.92
N ILE A 129 22.86 14.06 18.71
CA ILE A 129 23.93 15.04 18.87
C ILE A 129 23.88 15.61 20.28
N GLN A 130 24.95 15.41 21.06
CA GLN A 130 25.05 15.96 22.41
C GLN A 130 24.90 17.49 22.38
N GLY A 131 24.02 18.01 23.23
CA GLY A 131 23.76 19.46 23.32
C GLY A 131 22.85 20.03 22.23
N LYS A 132 22.36 19.23 21.27
CA LYS A 132 21.49 19.69 20.18
C LYS A 132 20.22 18.83 20.03
N PRO A 133 19.24 18.97 20.94
CA PRO A 133 18.00 18.21 20.88
C PRO A 133 17.23 18.49 19.59
N GLY A 134 16.63 17.45 19.00
CA GLY A 134 15.90 17.55 17.74
C GLY A 134 16.78 17.44 16.49
N PHE A 135 18.09 17.18 16.64
CA PHE A 135 18.99 16.89 15.52
C PHE A 135 19.74 15.58 15.73
N VAL A 136 19.92 14.83 14.65
CA VAL A 136 20.64 13.55 14.65
C VAL A 136 21.59 13.44 13.47
N ARG A 137 22.55 12.52 13.55
CA ARG A 137 23.35 12.08 12.42
C ARG A 137 22.89 10.72 11.94
N SER A 138 22.95 10.50 10.62
CA SER A 138 22.63 9.19 10.06
C SER A 138 23.70 8.17 10.43
N PRO A 139 23.33 6.94 10.86
CA PRO A 139 24.29 5.85 11.10
C PRO A 139 25.08 5.45 9.84
N TYR A 140 24.50 5.74 8.67
CA TYR A 140 25.11 5.44 7.38
C TYR A 140 26.00 6.58 6.86
N ALA A 141 25.98 7.75 7.50
CA ALA A 141 26.74 8.93 7.07
C ALA A 141 27.01 9.89 8.25
N PRO A 142 27.74 9.46 9.29
CA PRO A 142 27.92 10.23 10.52
C PRO A 142 28.73 11.54 10.33
N ALA A 143 29.46 11.67 9.23
CA ALA A 143 30.29 12.84 8.92
C ALA A 143 29.67 13.80 7.89
N LYS A 144 28.51 13.46 7.29
CA LYS A 144 27.94 14.22 6.14
C LYS A 144 27.03 15.38 6.53
N GLY A 145 26.56 15.43 7.77
CA GLY A 145 25.74 16.53 8.26
C GLY A 145 24.67 16.09 9.26
N GLU A 146 23.92 17.08 9.73
CA GLU A 146 22.89 16.93 10.75
C GLU A 146 21.51 16.86 10.09
N ILE A 147 20.61 16.08 10.66
CA ILE A 147 19.25 15.86 10.17
C ILE A 147 18.30 16.37 11.23
N ASP A 148 17.46 17.33 10.86
CA ASP A 148 16.41 17.87 11.73
C ASP A 148 15.28 16.85 11.88
N ILE A 149 15.07 16.39 13.11
CA ILE A 149 14.06 15.41 13.46
C ILE A 149 12.91 15.98 14.28
N ARG A 150 12.84 17.29 14.51
CA ARG A 150 11.86 17.92 15.41
C ARG A 150 10.41 17.68 15.00
N ARG A 151 10.16 17.46 13.70
CA ARG A 151 8.83 17.12 13.16
C ARG A 151 8.46 15.64 13.26
N TYR A 152 9.38 14.80 13.71
CA TYR A 152 9.21 13.35 13.78
C TYR A 152 9.06 12.89 15.22
N ARG A 153 8.16 11.94 15.45
CA ARG A 153 8.02 11.28 16.76
C ARG A 153 9.19 10.31 16.97
N LYS A 154 9.54 10.05 18.22
CA LYS A 154 10.47 8.97 18.58
C LYS A 154 10.03 7.64 17.94
N GLY A 155 10.96 6.93 17.29
CA GLY A 155 10.67 5.70 16.55
C GLY A 155 10.20 5.88 15.11
N SER A 156 10.12 7.13 14.60
CA SER A 156 9.76 7.37 13.19
C SER A 156 10.85 6.88 12.24
N GLU A 157 10.44 6.30 11.12
CA GLU A 157 11.35 5.94 10.01
C GLU A 157 11.67 7.19 9.17
N ILE A 158 12.95 7.51 9.06
CA ILE A 158 13.45 8.72 8.37
C ILE A 158 14.40 8.29 7.26
N LYS A 159 14.16 8.80 6.05
CA LYS A 159 15.07 8.63 4.92
C LYS A 159 16.24 9.60 5.05
N CYS A 160 17.47 9.07 5.08
CA CYS A 160 18.67 9.89 5.12
C CYS A 160 18.82 10.72 3.82
N PRO A 161 18.97 12.05 3.90
CA PRO A 161 19.13 12.89 2.71
C PRO A 161 20.47 12.66 2.00
N PHE A 162 21.49 12.15 2.69
CA PHE A 162 22.83 11.95 2.14
C PHE A 162 23.03 10.60 1.45
N THR A 163 22.30 9.57 1.88
CA THR A 163 22.50 8.17 1.42
C THR A 163 21.23 7.52 0.87
N GLY A 164 20.06 8.14 1.06
CA GLY A 164 18.77 7.56 0.70
C GLY A 164 18.32 6.37 1.56
N LYS A 165 19.13 5.93 2.55
CA LYS A 165 18.82 4.80 3.43
C LYS A 165 17.91 5.22 4.60
N THR A 166 17.00 4.34 4.99
CA THR A 166 16.09 4.55 6.12
C THR A 166 16.75 4.23 7.46
N PHE A 167 16.58 5.11 8.44
CA PHE A 167 17.02 4.94 9.84
C PHE A 167 15.89 5.37 10.80
N VAL A 168 15.99 5.03 12.08
CA VAL A 168 14.93 5.32 13.06
C VAL A 168 15.27 6.55 13.92
N ALA A 169 14.30 7.42 14.18
CA ALA A 169 14.44 8.53 15.12
C ALA A 169 14.63 8.02 16.58
N PRO A 170 15.64 8.52 17.33
CA PRO A 170 15.91 8.12 18.72
C PRO A 170 14.83 8.51 19.74
#